data_AF-A0AAD0PSA7-F1
#
_entry.id   AF-A0AAD0PSA7-F1
#
_cell.length_a   1.000
_cell.length_b   1.000
_cell.length_c   1.000
_cell.angle_alpha   90.00
_cell.angle_beta   90.00
_cell.angle_gamma   90.00
#
_symmetry.space_group_name_H-M   'P 1'
#
loop_
_entity.id
_entity.type
_entity.pdbx_description
1 polymer ?
#
loop_
_entity_poly.entity_id
_entity_poly.type
_entity_poly.pdbx_seq_one_letter_code
_entity_poly.pdbx_strand_id
1 'polypeptide(L)'
;MSTTLPLINSITIRTATSQITYSSQTSESSVETPAGEAKGVEVNLSSAGKAAAASSSRNADIEQSGLPTSVQKILKAIRELQRRIAETMEQIQKALKDPSLSPEERRTKAAALQTVLTTLQAQVSNSTADLSSLMNSLNSSDADKTKAGMLVLAKM
;
A
#
# COMPACT_ATOMS: atom_id res chain seq x y z
N MET A 1 -24.29 20.94 46.71
CA MET A 1 -24.93 22.27 46.57
C MET A 1 -24.09 23.09 45.61
N SER A 2 -24.74 23.62 44.57
CA SER A 2 -24.41 24.86 43.85
C SER A 2 -23.12 24.86 42.99
N THR A 3 -23.23 24.68 41.67
CA THR A 3 -23.53 25.69 40.61
C THR A 3 -22.46 26.77 40.46
N THR A 4 -21.89 26.91 39.26
CA THR A 4 -22.15 28.09 38.43
C THR A 4 -21.40 28.01 37.10
N LEU A 5 -22.15 28.15 36.02
CA LEU A 5 -21.63 28.50 34.69
C LEU A 5 -21.22 29.99 34.69
N PRO A 6 -20.52 30.43 33.64
CA PRO A 6 -21.08 31.55 32.89
C PRO A 6 -21.31 31.23 31.41
N LEU A 7 -22.59 31.36 30.99
CA LEU A 7 -22.99 32.02 29.72
C LEU A 7 -22.37 33.44 29.75
N ILE A 8 -22.04 34.16 28.66
CA ILE A 8 -22.97 34.78 27.70
C ILE A 8 -22.19 35.29 26.46
N ASN A 9 -22.87 35.30 25.30
CA ASN A 9 -22.92 36.36 24.27
C ASN A 9 -21.62 36.82 23.57
N SER A 10 -21.48 36.85 22.24
CA SER A 10 -22.44 37.37 21.26
C SER A 10 -22.05 36.95 19.83
N ILE A 11 -23.06 36.59 19.03
CA ILE A 11 -22.99 36.59 17.57
C ILE A 11 -22.75 38.02 17.06
N THR A 12 -21.84 38.19 16.10
CA THR A 12 -21.86 39.34 15.19
C THR A 12 -21.42 38.89 13.80
N ILE A 13 -22.38 38.89 12.90
CA ILE A 13 -22.26 38.72 11.46
C ILE A 13 -21.60 39.98 10.88
N ARG A 14 -20.61 39.83 9.99
CA ARG A 14 -20.19 40.91 9.07
C ARG A 14 -20.45 40.50 7.62
N THR A 15 -21.48 41.13 7.07
CA THR A 15 -21.69 41.49 5.65
C THR A 15 -20.60 42.54 5.28
N ALA A 16 -20.28 42.98 4.06
CA ALA A 16 -20.71 42.80 2.68
C ALA A 16 -19.61 43.44 1.78
N THR A 17 -19.57 43.01 0.51
CA THR A 17 -19.35 43.81 -0.72
C THR A 17 -17.99 44.50 -1.05
N SER A 18 -17.40 43.99 -2.14
CA SER A 18 -16.91 44.64 -3.38
C SER A 18 -16.16 45.97 -3.38
N GLN A 19 -14.99 45.96 -4.05
CA GLN A 19 -14.56 46.86 -5.15
C GLN A 19 -13.14 46.47 -5.60
N ILE A 20 -12.97 45.77 -6.73
CA ILE A 20 -12.75 46.27 -8.11
C ILE A 20 -11.69 47.40 -8.19
N THR A 21 -10.56 47.09 -8.83
CA THR A 21 -9.92 48.00 -9.80
C THR A 21 -9.30 47.15 -10.91
N TYR A 22 -9.93 47.24 -12.08
CA TYR A 22 -9.42 46.86 -13.39
C TYR A 22 -8.51 47.98 -13.91
N SER A 23 -7.47 47.65 -14.67
CA SER A 23 -7.37 48.02 -16.11
C SER A 23 -6.00 47.68 -16.70
N SER A 24 -6.00 46.79 -17.69
CA SER A 24 -5.48 47.11 -19.04
C SER A 24 -6.18 46.21 -20.06
N GLN A 25 -7.04 46.87 -20.81
CA GLN A 25 -7.83 46.47 -21.98
C GLN A 25 -6.90 46.13 -23.16
N THR A 26 -7.19 45.17 -24.03
CA THR A 26 -7.95 45.33 -25.31
C THR A 26 -7.81 43.97 -26.03
N SER A 27 -8.89 43.20 -26.21
CA SER A 27 -9.74 43.10 -27.43
C SER A 27 -8.96 42.62 -28.67
N GLU A 28 -9.40 41.68 -29.51
CA GLU A 28 -10.72 41.12 -29.77
C GLU A 28 -10.60 39.96 -30.79
N SER A 29 -11.70 39.24 -30.96
CA SER A 29 -12.10 38.51 -32.18
C SER A 29 -11.61 37.07 -32.36
N SER A 30 -12.51 36.11 -32.11
CA SER A 30 -13.44 35.61 -33.15
C SER A 30 -13.64 34.08 -33.10
N VAL A 31 -14.90 33.69 -33.36
CA VAL A 31 -15.40 32.39 -33.85
C VAL A 31 -15.61 31.22 -32.85
N GLU A 32 -16.87 31.12 -32.39
CA GLU A 32 -17.81 30.00 -32.62
C GLU A 32 -17.47 28.53 -32.20
N THR A 33 -18.35 28.01 -31.33
CA THR A 33 -18.92 26.62 -31.29
C THR A 33 -18.07 25.43 -30.80
N PRO A 34 -18.73 24.36 -30.29
CA PRO A 34 -18.38 23.75 -29.02
C PRO A 34 -17.60 22.45 -29.21
N ALA A 35 -16.40 22.35 -28.63
CA ALA A 35 -15.63 21.12 -28.65
C ALA A 35 -15.87 20.36 -27.33
N GLY A 36 -16.53 19.21 -27.46
CA GLY A 36 -17.14 18.47 -26.37
C GLY A 36 -16.19 18.14 -25.22
N GLU A 37 -16.78 18.15 -24.02
CA GLU A 37 -16.34 17.35 -22.89
C GLU A 37 -16.07 15.92 -23.37
N ALA A 38 -14.80 15.63 -23.65
CA ALA A 38 -14.33 14.27 -23.65
C ALA A 38 -14.50 13.78 -22.21
N LYS A 39 -15.66 13.17 -21.91
CA LYS A 39 -15.85 12.33 -20.75
C LYS A 39 -14.69 11.35 -20.75
N GLY A 40 -13.66 11.66 -19.96
CA GLY A 40 -12.65 10.69 -19.58
C GLY A 40 -13.44 9.50 -19.06
N VAL A 41 -13.33 8.38 -19.74
CA VAL A 41 -13.93 7.13 -19.29
C VAL A 41 -13.25 6.84 -17.96
N GLU A 42 -13.91 7.20 -16.86
CA GLU A 42 -13.45 6.89 -15.52
C GLU A 42 -13.61 5.38 -15.34
N VAL A 43 -12.60 4.67 -15.82
CA VAL A 43 -12.44 3.24 -15.60
C VAL A 43 -12.17 3.05 -14.12
N ASN A 44 -13.24 2.87 -13.34
CA ASN A 44 -13.13 2.39 -11.98
C ASN A 44 -12.57 0.96 -12.05
N LEU A 45 -11.23 0.86 -12.09
CA LEU A 45 -10.51 -0.39 -11.99
C LEU A 45 -11.06 -1.10 -10.76
N SER A 46 -11.65 -2.27 -10.99
CA SER A 46 -12.12 -3.16 -9.93
C SER A 46 -10.98 -3.40 -8.94
N SER A 47 -11.30 -3.68 -7.67
CA SER A 47 -10.31 -3.87 -6.60
C SER A 47 -9.20 -4.86 -7.00
N ALA A 48 -9.55 -5.90 -7.77
CA ALA A 48 -8.60 -6.84 -8.37
C ALA A 48 -7.64 -6.19 -9.38
N GLY A 49 -8.12 -5.30 -10.26
CA GLY A 49 -7.29 -4.57 -11.23
C GLY A 49 -6.34 -3.57 -10.55
N LYS A 50 -6.80 -2.88 -9.50
CA LYS A 50 -5.94 -2.01 -8.67
C LYS A 50 -4.88 -2.80 -7.92
N ALA A 51 -5.23 -3.98 -7.39
CA ALA A 51 -4.29 -4.88 -6.76
C ALA A 51 -3.23 -5.41 -7.75
N ALA A 52 -3.63 -5.76 -8.97
CA ALA A 52 -2.70 -6.20 -10.02
C ALA A 52 -1.75 -5.08 -10.47
N ALA A 53 -2.26 -3.87 -10.71
CA ALA A 53 -1.44 -2.70 -11.05
C ALA A 53 -0.48 -2.34 -9.90
N ALA A 54 -0.96 -2.36 -8.65
CA ALA A 54 -0.11 -2.15 -7.48
C ALA A 54 0.93 -3.27 -7.34
N SER A 55 0.62 -4.53 -7.68
CA SER A 55 1.59 -5.63 -7.67
C SER A 55 2.65 -5.50 -8.75
N SER A 56 2.30 -4.99 -9.94
CA SER A 56 3.28 -4.72 -11.00
C SER A 56 4.24 -3.60 -10.61
N SER A 57 3.75 -2.50 -10.03
CA SER A 57 4.60 -1.44 -9.48
C SER A 57 5.47 -1.93 -8.30
N ARG A 58 4.93 -2.77 -7.42
CA ARG A 58 5.63 -3.29 -6.22
C ARG A 58 6.76 -4.27 -6.52
N ASN A 59 6.73 -4.91 -7.70
CA ASN A 59 7.71 -5.88 -8.16
C ASN A 59 8.62 -5.32 -9.27
N ALA A 60 8.51 -4.03 -9.58
CA ALA A 60 9.30 -3.39 -10.63
C ALA A 60 10.81 -3.49 -10.36
N ASP A 61 11.22 -3.42 -9.09
CA ASP A 61 12.59 -3.65 -8.62
C ASP A 61 13.11 -5.05 -8.99
N ILE A 62 12.25 -6.06 -8.93
CA ILE A 62 12.58 -7.44 -9.30
C ILE A 62 12.60 -7.60 -10.82
N GLU A 63 11.66 -6.98 -11.54
CA GLU A 63 11.55 -7.09 -13.01
C GLU A 63 12.68 -6.34 -13.73
N GLN A 64 13.09 -5.19 -13.20
CA GLN A 64 14.18 -4.36 -13.73
C GLN A 64 15.57 -4.81 -13.26
N SER A 65 15.65 -5.81 -12.37
CA SER A 65 16.91 -6.29 -11.80
C SER A 65 17.87 -6.90 -12.81
N GLY A 66 17.36 -7.35 -13.96
CA GLY A 66 18.09 -8.14 -14.96
C GLY A 66 18.32 -9.60 -14.55
N LEU A 67 17.74 -10.04 -13.43
CA LEU A 67 17.87 -11.42 -12.95
C LEU A 67 17.10 -12.42 -13.83
N PRO A 68 17.49 -13.70 -13.86
CA PRO A 68 16.74 -14.72 -14.59
C PRO A 68 15.28 -14.82 -14.14
N THR A 69 14.35 -15.10 -15.05
CA THR A 69 12.91 -15.18 -14.75
C THR A 69 12.60 -16.16 -13.61
N SER A 70 13.32 -17.28 -13.52
CA SER A 70 13.15 -18.26 -12.44
C SER A 70 13.51 -17.68 -11.06
N VAL A 71 14.59 -16.89 -10.99
CA VAL A 71 15.00 -16.17 -9.77
C VAL A 71 13.96 -15.10 -9.42
N GLN A 72 13.51 -14.33 -10.41
CA GLN A 72 12.46 -13.33 -10.22
C GLN A 72 11.16 -13.93 -9.68
N LYS A 73 10.76 -15.11 -10.15
CA LYS A 73 9.55 -15.81 -9.65
C LYS A 73 9.67 -16.14 -8.16
N ILE A 74 10.82 -16.64 -7.72
CA ILE A 74 11.07 -16.94 -6.30
C ILE A 74 11.06 -15.64 -5.48
N LEU A 75 11.70 -14.57 -5.96
CA LEU A 75 11.69 -13.26 -5.29
C LEU A 75 10.26 -12.70 -5.13
N LYS A 76 9.42 -12.81 -6.16
CA LYS A 76 8.00 -12.41 -6.10
C LYS A 76 7.23 -13.25 -5.07
N ALA A 77 7.50 -14.56 -5.00
CA ALA A 77 6.89 -15.44 -4.01
C ALA A 77 7.32 -15.08 -2.58
N ILE A 78 8.61 -14.82 -2.34
CA ILE A 78 9.13 -14.36 -1.05
C ILE A 78 8.43 -13.06 -0.61
N ARG A 79 8.26 -12.11 -1.53
CA ARG A 79 7.61 -10.82 -1.24
C ARG A 79 6.13 -10.98 -0.86
N GLU A 80 5.42 -11.90 -1.52
CA GLU A 80 4.04 -12.22 -1.16
C GLU A 80 3.96 -12.93 0.20
N LEU A 81 4.91 -13.83 0.52
CA LEU A 81 4.98 -14.47 1.84
C LEU A 81 5.25 -13.44 2.94
N GLN A 82 6.17 -12.51 2.73
CA GLN A 82 6.44 -11.41 3.65
C GLN A 82 5.20 -10.53 3.89
N ARG A 83 4.42 -10.24 2.83
CA ARG A 83 3.15 -9.51 2.95
C ARG A 83 2.16 -10.27 3.84
N ARG A 84 2.04 -11.57 3.65
CA ARG A 84 1.17 -12.43 4.49
C ARG A 84 1.65 -12.49 5.94
N ILE A 85 2.96 -12.46 6.18
CA ILE A 85 3.52 -12.34 7.53
C ILE A 85 3.07 -11.04 8.18
N ALA A 86 3.27 -9.90 7.51
CA ALA A 86 2.85 -8.59 8.02
C ALA A 86 1.33 -8.55 8.30
N GLU A 87 0.53 -9.06 7.38
CA GLU A 87 -0.92 -9.16 7.53
C GLU A 87 -1.31 -10.05 8.72
N THR A 88 -0.64 -11.19 8.90
CA THR A 88 -0.90 -12.10 10.03
C THR A 88 -0.52 -11.45 11.36
N MET A 89 0.59 -10.69 11.41
CA MET A 89 0.97 -9.93 12.60
C MET A 89 -0.06 -8.86 12.95
N GLU A 90 -0.61 -8.16 11.96
CA GLU A 90 -1.70 -7.21 12.17
C GLU A 90 -2.98 -7.91 12.65
N GLN A 91 -3.31 -9.08 12.07
CA GLN A 91 -4.45 -9.89 12.52
C GLN A 91 -4.29 -10.37 13.97
N ILE A 92 -3.09 -10.75 14.41
CA ILE A 92 -2.81 -11.09 15.81
C ILE A 92 -3.11 -9.88 16.70
N GLN A 93 -2.58 -8.71 16.36
CA GLN A 93 -2.83 -7.49 17.14
C GLN A 93 -4.32 -7.12 17.16
N LYS A 94 -5.01 -7.26 16.03
CA LYS A 94 -6.44 -7.00 15.91
C LYS A 94 -7.25 -7.98 16.76
N ALA A 95 -6.92 -9.27 16.72
CA ALA A 95 -7.58 -10.29 17.53
C ALA A 95 -7.42 -10.04 19.04
N LEU A 96 -6.25 -9.58 19.48
CA LEU A 96 -6.00 -9.26 20.90
C LEU A 96 -6.73 -7.98 21.35
N LYS A 97 -6.90 -7.01 20.45
CA LYS A 97 -7.59 -5.74 20.71
C LYS A 97 -9.11 -5.81 20.50
N ASP A 98 -9.62 -6.90 19.93
CA ASP A 98 -11.03 -7.06 19.61
C ASP A 98 -11.90 -7.13 20.87
N PRO A 99 -12.72 -6.10 21.17
CA PRO A 99 -13.53 -6.08 22.38
C PRO A 99 -14.68 -7.10 22.35
N SER A 100 -15.03 -7.63 21.16
CA SER A 100 -16.13 -8.57 21.00
C SER A 100 -15.78 -10.00 21.42
N LEU A 101 -14.49 -10.32 21.54
CA LEU A 101 -14.00 -11.64 21.93
C LEU A 101 -13.71 -11.71 23.43
N SER A 102 -14.02 -12.84 24.06
CA SER A 102 -13.61 -13.13 25.43
C SER A 102 -12.08 -13.26 25.53
N PRO A 103 -11.47 -13.05 26.72
CA PRO A 103 -10.02 -13.17 26.89
C PRO A 103 -9.45 -14.52 26.43
N GLU A 104 -10.21 -15.59 26.61
CA GLU A 104 -9.80 -16.94 26.18
C GLU A 104 -9.86 -17.08 24.67
N GLU A 105 -10.93 -16.64 24.01
CA GLU A 105 -11.04 -16.66 22.55
C GLU A 105 -9.95 -15.82 21.88
N ARG A 106 -9.59 -14.67 22.45
CA ARG A 106 -8.48 -13.85 21.95
C ARG A 106 -7.16 -14.62 22.00
N ARG A 107 -6.89 -15.33 23.09
CA ARG A 107 -5.69 -16.14 23.25
C ARG A 107 -5.67 -17.31 22.28
N THR A 108 -6.77 -18.04 22.15
CA THR A 108 -6.88 -19.16 21.19
C THR A 108 -6.67 -18.68 19.76
N LYS A 109 -7.30 -17.56 19.37
CA LYS A 109 -7.16 -16.98 18.02
C LYS A 109 -5.74 -16.48 17.77
N ALA A 110 -5.13 -15.79 18.73
CA ALA A 110 -3.74 -15.36 18.64
C ALA A 110 -2.78 -16.54 18.54
N ALA A 111 -3.00 -17.62 19.30
CA ALA A 111 -2.18 -18.83 19.23
C ALA A 111 -2.28 -19.51 17.86
N ALA A 112 -3.48 -19.62 17.29
CA ALA A 112 -3.67 -20.17 15.95
C ALA A 112 -2.96 -19.33 14.88
N LEU A 113 -3.11 -18.00 14.93
CA LEU A 113 -2.41 -17.08 14.03
C LEU A 113 -0.89 -17.11 14.21
N GLN A 114 -0.41 -17.35 15.43
CA GLN A 114 1.02 -17.52 15.71
C GLN A 114 1.58 -18.78 15.03
N THR A 115 0.82 -19.88 14.99
CA THR A 115 1.20 -21.09 14.22
C THR A 115 1.24 -20.84 12.72
N VAL A 116 0.29 -20.04 12.21
CA VAL A 116 0.32 -19.61 10.80
C VAL A 116 1.56 -18.76 10.54
N LEU A 117 1.89 -17.84 11.44
CA LEU A 117 3.08 -16.99 11.35
C LEU A 117 4.38 -17.82 11.30
N THR A 118 4.55 -18.81 12.18
CA THR A 118 5.74 -19.67 12.15
C THR A 118 5.83 -20.48 10.86
N THR A 119 4.70 -20.95 10.34
CA THR A 119 4.63 -21.64 9.05
C THR A 119 5.04 -20.74 7.89
N LEU A 120 4.54 -19.50 7.85
CA LEU A 120 4.91 -18.53 6.82
C LEU A 120 6.40 -18.15 6.89
N GLN A 121 6.95 -18.01 8.09
CA GLN A 121 8.38 -17.75 8.28
C GLN A 121 9.23 -18.93 7.76
N ALA A 122 8.82 -20.17 8.02
CA ALA A 122 9.48 -21.35 7.46
C ALA A 122 9.41 -21.36 5.92
N GLN A 123 8.27 -20.98 5.33
CA GLN A 123 8.13 -20.88 3.87
C GLN A 123 9.05 -19.81 3.26
N VAL A 124 9.24 -18.66 3.93
CA VAL A 124 10.21 -17.64 3.50
C VAL A 124 11.63 -18.19 3.54
N SER A 125 11.99 -18.89 4.61
CA SER A 125 13.32 -19.54 4.73
C SER A 125 13.54 -20.55 3.61
N ASN A 126 12.58 -21.44 3.37
CA ASN A 126 12.64 -22.44 2.29
C ASN A 126 12.76 -21.77 0.91
N SER A 127 11.95 -20.75 0.63
CA SER A 127 12.02 -20.01 -0.65
C SER A 127 13.37 -19.30 -0.82
N THR A 128 13.98 -18.83 0.27
CA THR A 128 15.32 -18.22 0.25
C THR A 128 16.40 -19.27 0.01
N ALA A 129 16.25 -20.47 0.57
CA ALA A 129 17.12 -21.60 0.28
C ALA A 129 16.99 -22.05 -1.19
N ASP A 130 15.77 -22.13 -1.71
CA ASP A 130 15.48 -22.43 -3.13
C ASP A 130 16.09 -21.39 -4.06
N LEU A 131 16.01 -20.10 -3.68
CA LEU A 131 16.67 -19.00 -4.39
C LEU A 131 18.19 -19.24 -4.46
N SER A 132 18.83 -19.51 -3.32
CA SER A 132 20.27 -19.77 -3.24
C SER A 132 20.68 -20.98 -4.08
N SER A 133 19.94 -22.08 -3.95
CA SER A 133 20.16 -23.31 -4.71
C SER A 133 20.02 -23.09 -6.21
N LEU A 134 18.96 -22.39 -6.64
CA LEU A 134 18.74 -22.03 -8.04
C LEU A 134 19.86 -21.14 -8.57
N MET A 135 20.27 -20.12 -7.83
CA MET A 135 21.35 -19.23 -8.25
C MET A 135 22.69 -19.97 -8.37
N ASN A 136 22.95 -20.92 -7.48
CA ASN A 136 24.12 -21.79 -7.57
C ASN A 136 24.04 -22.74 -8.78
N SER A 137 22.88 -23.36 -9.03
CA SER A 137 22.66 -24.23 -10.19
C SER A 137 22.78 -23.48 -11.53
N LEU A 138 22.47 -22.19 -11.56
CA LEU A 138 22.61 -21.34 -12.74
C LEU A 138 24.03 -20.78 -12.90
N ASN A 139 24.97 -21.11 -12.00
CA ASN A 139 26.30 -20.48 -11.92
C ASN A 139 26.20 -18.94 -11.96
N SER A 140 25.21 -18.38 -11.26
CA SER A 140 24.97 -16.93 -11.26
C SER A 140 26.18 -16.20 -10.70
N SER A 141 26.46 -15.01 -11.23
CA SER A 141 27.56 -14.17 -10.72
C SER A 141 27.33 -13.81 -9.25
N ASP A 142 28.39 -13.58 -8.49
CA ASP A 142 28.28 -13.14 -7.11
C ASP A 142 27.59 -11.77 -6.99
N ALA A 143 27.70 -10.94 -8.04
CA ALA A 143 26.94 -9.71 -8.17
C ALA A 143 25.41 -9.97 -8.23
N ASP A 144 24.99 -10.99 -8.98
CA ASP A 144 23.58 -11.36 -9.10
C ASP A 144 23.06 -11.96 -7.79
N LYS A 145 23.84 -12.84 -7.14
CA LYS A 145 23.50 -13.41 -5.83
C LYS A 145 23.32 -12.31 -4.79
N THR A 146 24.24 -11.34 -4.77
CA THR A 146 24.16 -10.18 -3.89
C THR A 146 22.94 -9.33 -4.21
N LYS A 147 22.66 -9.05 -5.49
CA LYS A 147 21.48 -8.30 -5.93
C LYS A 147 20.18 -8.99 -5.50
N ALA A 148 20.07 -10.30 -5.72
CA ALA A 148 18.90 -11.08 -5.31
C ALA A 148 18.71 -11.05 -3.78
N GLY A 149 19.80 -11.24 -3.01
CA GLY A 149 19.76 -11.12 -1.55
C GLY A 149 19.34 -9.73 -1.08
N MET A 150 19.84 -8.67 -1.70
CA MET A 150 19.42 -7.30 -1.39
C MET A 150 17.94 -7.07 -1.71
N LEU A 151 17.42 -7.60 -2.82
CA LEU A 151 16.00 -7.46 -3.20
C LEU A 151 15.04 -8.16 -2.23
N VAL A 152 15.48 -9.26 -1.59
CA VAL A 152 14.72 -9.91 -0.51
C VAL A 152 14.61 -9.00 0.72
N LEU A 153 15.65 -8.22 1.01
CA LEU A 153 15.76 -7.41 2.22
C LEU A 153 15.28 -5.96 2.04
N ALA A 154 15.30 -5.42 0.83
CA ALA A 154 15.04 -4.01 0.53
C ALA A 154 13.60 -3.51 0.82
N LYS A 155 12.71 -4.35 1.32
CA LYS A 155 11.29 -4.01 1.56
C LYS A 155 10.74 -4.52 2.90
N MET A 156 11.59 -4.84 3.87
CA MET A 156 11.12 -4.95 5.26
C MET A 156 10.71 -3.56 5.79
#